data_AF-A0A1M3DT69-F1
#
_entry.id   AF-A0A1M3DT69-F1
#
_cell.length_a   1.000
_cell.length_b   1.000
_cell.length_c   1.000
_cell.angle_alpha   90.00
_cell.angle_beta   90.00
_cell.angle_gamma   90.00
#
_symmetry.space_group_name_H-M   'P 1'
#
loop_
_entity.id
_entity.type
_entity.pdbx_description
1 polymer ?
#
loop_
_entity_poly.entity_id
_entity_poly.type
_entity_poly.pdbx_seq_one_letter_code
_entity_poly.pdbx_strand_id
1 'polypeptide(L)'
;MKLKSTLFLLFFINFIFGQNTEKITIPNGVVYKYVSNNINENAKKLITESLSQKDNFQLLDKNLMIGPTLWKRFQNIENLKSIPGNVVFHIDDMQVEGKMSEKLDDSKKIWSEVKNEISTNYKIRKANEDELKYYWSTISFDIEEPLYILETEQHKYILNFHKKI
;
A
#
# COMPACT_ATOMS: atom_id res chain seq x y z
N MET A 1 -39.94 -37.40 -42.30
CA MET A 1 -38.82 -36.87 -41.48
C MET A 1 -39.38 -35.88 -40.48
N LYS A 2 -39.38 -36.21 -39.18
CA LYS A 2 -39.81 -35.29 -38.11
C LYS A 2 -38.56 -34.77 -37.41
N LEU A 3 -38.32 -33.47 -37.48
CA LEU A 3 -37.24 -32.77 -36.77
C LEU A 3 -37.44 -32.97 -35.26
N LYS A 4 -36.47 -33.60 -34.60
CA LYS A 4 -36.38 -33.60 -33.14
C LYS A 4 -35.80 -32.25 -32.73
N SER A 5 -36.63 -31.39 -32.15
CA SER A 5 -36.18 -30.15 -31.51
C SER A 5 -35.40 -30.52 -30.24
N THR A 6 -34.08 -30.33 -30.26
CA THR A 6 -33.23 -30.47 -29.07
C THR A 6 -33.19 -29.10 -28.39
N LEU A 7 -33.94 -28.96 -27.29
CA LEU A 7 -33.94 -27.78 -26.44
C LEU A 7 -32.60 -27.72 -25.70
N PHE A 8 -31.68 -26.87 -26.17
CA PHE A 8 -30.39 -26.63 -25.52
C PHE A 8 -30.58 -25.57 -24.44
N LEU A 9 -30.85 -26.01 -23.21
CA LEU A 9 -30.98 -25.13 -22.04
C LEU A 9 -29.56 -24.73 -21.58
N LEU A 10 -29.09 -23.57 -22.04
CA LEU A 10 -27.86 -22.95 -21.53
C LEU A 10 -28.11 -22.43 -20.10
N PHE A 11 -27.77 -23.25 -19.11
CA PHE A 11 -27.58 -22.79 -17.74
C PHE A 11 -26.38 -21.84 -17.70
N PHE A 12 -26.64 -20.54 -17.76
CA PHE A 12 -25.67 -19.54 -17.33
C PHE A 12 -25.50 -19.67 -15.82
N ILE A 13 -24.52 -20.47 -15.40
CA ILE A 13 -24.04 -20.49 -14.02
C ILE A 13 -23.40 -19.11 -13.79
N ASN A 14 -24.16 -18.19 -13.24
CA ASN A 14 -23.62 -16.98 -12.65
C ASN A 14 -22.75 -17.43 -11.47
N PHE A 15 -21.45 -17.59 -11.71
CA PHE A 15 -20.48 -17.65 -10.62
C PHE A 15 -20.57 -16.31 -9.90
N ILE A 16 -21.36 -16.26 -8.84
CA ILE A 16 -21.23 -15.23 -7.82
C ILE A 16 -19.85 -15.47 -7.23
N PHE A 17 -18.84 -14.76 -7.74
CA PHE A 17 -17.57 -14.64 -7.06
C PHE A 17 -17.86 -13.97 -5.72
N GLY A 18 -18.10 -14.79 -4.69
CA GLY A 18 -18.09 -14.33 -3.32
C GLY A 18 -16.78 -13.61 -3.10
N GLN A 19 -16.84 -12.33 -2.70
CA GLN A 19 -15.64 -11.56 -2.42
C GLN A 19 -14.93 -12.22 -1.23
N ASN A 20 -13.91 -13.02 -1.52
CA ASN A 20 -13.02 -13.55 -0.49
C ASN A 20 -12.23 -12.37 0.07
N THR A 21 -12.72 -11.79 1.16
CA THR A 21 -11.91 -10.90 1.99
C THR A 21 -10.76 -11.72 2.56
N GLU A 22 -9.53 -11.45 2.14
CA GLU A 22 -8.34 -12.03 2.77
C GLU A 22 -8.40 -11.71 4.27
N LYS A 23 -8.64 -12.74 5.11
CA LYS A 23 -8.64 -12.58 6.56
C LYS A 23 -7.19 -12.47 7.02
N ILE A 24 -6.85 -11.32 7.60
CA ILE A 24 -5.55 -11.09 8.24
C ILE A 24 -5.61 -11.50 9.72
N THR A 25 -4.48 -11.94 10.26
CA THR A 25 -4.31 -12.15 11.70
C THR A 25 -3.86 -10.84 12.33
N ILE A 26 -4.73 -10.24 13.16
CA ILE A 26 -4.43 -8.99 13.85
C ILE A 26 -3.71 -9.31 15.17
N PRO A 27 -2.55 -8.68 15.46
CA PRO A 27 -1.84 -8.89 16.71
C PRO A 27 -2.67 -8.45 17.93
N ASN A 28 -2.45 -9.11 19.07
CA ASN A 28 -3.09 -8.71 20.33
C ASN A 28 -2.78 -7.26 20.69
N GLY A 29 -3.80 -6.49 21.06
CA GLY A 29 -3.67 -5.09 21.46
C GLY A 29 -3.61 -4.08 20.32
N VAL A 30 -3.58 -4.54 19.06
CA VAL A 30 -3.63 -3.67 17.88
C VAL A 30 -5.08 -3.37 17.51
N VAL A 31 -5.43 -2.09 17.42
CA VAL A 31 -6.71 -1.67 16.84
C VAL A 31 -6.56 -1.59 15.33
N TYR A 32 -7.31 -2.41 14.61
CA TYR A 32 -7.29 -2.49 13.15
C TYR A 32 -8.68 -2.19 12.56
N LYS A 33 -8.75 -1.20 11.68
CA LYS A 33 -9.99 -0.73 11.04
C LYS A 33 -10.04 -1.12 9.57
N TYR A 34 -10.91 -2.06 9.23
CA TYR A 34 -11.18 -2.46 7.87
C TYR A 34 -11.93 -1.38 7.07
N VAL A 35 -11.74 -1.38 5.76
CA VAL A 35 -12.57 -0.63 4.80
C VAL A 35 -13.34 -1.59 3.89
N SER A 36 -14.25 -1.06 3.08
CA SER A 36 -14.96 -1.87 2.10
C SER A 36 -13.98 -2.43 1.05
N ASN A 37 -14.31 -3.60 0.49
CA ASN A 37 -13.50 -4.22 -0.56
C ASN A 37 -13.30 -3.31 -1.76
N ASN A 38 -14.28 -2.48 -2.10
CA ASN A 38 -14.15 -1.50 -3.19
C ASN A 38 -13.01 -0.51 -2.96
N ILE A 39 -12.85 0.01 -1.73
CA ILE A 39 -11.77 0.95 -1.39
C ILE A 39 -10.43 0.22 -1.41
N ASN A 40 -10.37 -0.99 -0.87
CA ASN A 40 -9.16 -1.84 -0.91
C ASN A 40 -8.71 -2.12 -2.36
N GLU A 41 -9.61 -2.60 -3.22
CA GLU A 41 -9.30 -2.89 -4.62
C GLU A 41 -8.92 -1.63 -5.41
N ASN A 42 -9.55 -0.50 -5.13
CA ASN A 42 -9.18 0.78 -5.74
C ASN A 42 -7.74 1.20 -5.35
N ALA A 43 -7.38 1.11 -4.07
CA ALA A 43 -6.02 1.40 -3.62
C ALA A 43 -5.00 0.44 -4.26
N LYS A 44 -5.29 -0.87 -4.30
CA LYS A 44 -4.42 -1.86 -4.96
C LYS A 44 -4.23 -1.56 -6.45
N LYS A 45 -5.30 -1.15 -7.13
CA LYS A 45 -5.26 -0.72 -8.53
C LYS A 45 -4.35 0.50 -8.70
N LEU A 46 -4.50 1.54 -7.88
CA LEU A 46 -3.67 2.75 -7.96
C LEU A 46 -2.18 2.49 -7.71
N ILE A 47 -1.85 1.59 -6.78
CA ILE A 47 -0.46 1.14 -6.58
C ILE A 47 0.06 0.50 -7.87
N THR A 48 -0.70 -0.43 -8.45
CA THR A 48 -0.31 -1.16 -9.66
C THR A 48 -0.14 -0.23 -10.87
N GLU A 49 -1.08 0.68 -11.08
CA GLU A 49 -1.04 1.66 -12.17
C GLU A 49 0.14 2.63 -12.02
N SER A 50 0.42 3.06 -10.79
CA SER A 50 1.56 3.95 -10.54
C SER A 50 2.91 3.27 -10.71
N LEU A 51 3.04 1.99 -10.32
CA LEU A 51 4.29 1.24 -10.54
C LEU A 51 4.52 0.93 -12.02
N SER A 52 3.47 0.67 -12.79
CA SER A 52 3.55 0.31 -14.21
C SER A 52 3.77 1.50 -15.16
N GLN A 53 3.34 2.71 -14.77
CA GLN A 53 3.43 3.91 -15.62
C GLN A 53 4.37 4.94 -15.00
N LYS A 54 5.43 5.33 -15.73
CA LYS A 54 6.49 6.22 -15.21
C LYS A 54 5.95 7.51 -14.57
N ASP A 55 4.99 8.17 -15.21
CA ASP A 55 4.50 9.49 -14.80
C ASP A 55 3.13 9.45 -14.10
N ASN A 56 2.67 8.27 -13.65
CA ASN A 56 1.43 8.15 -12.89
C ASN A 56 1.68 8.28 -11.39
N PHE A 57 1.12 9.35 -10.81
CA PHE A 57 1.23 9.70 -9.39
C PHE A 57 -0.14 9.86 -8.72
N GLN A 58 -1.19 9.24 -9.27
CA GLN A 58 -2.57 9.40 -8.78
C GLN A 58 -2.78 8.91 -7.34
N LEU A 59 -1.94 7.99 -6.85
CA LEU A 59 -2.00 7.52 -5.45
C LEU A 59 -1.49 8.55 -4.43
N LEU A 60 -0.80 9.60 -4.87
CA LEU A 60 -0.10 10.52 -3.99
C LEU A 60 -0.97 11.71 -3.63
N ASP A 61 -0.84 12.14 -2.38
CA ASP A 61 -1.32 13.43 -1.90
C ASP A 61 -0.12 14.34 -1.57
N LYS A 62 -0.41 15.61 -1.27
CA LYS A 62 0.57 16.59 -0.78
C LYS A 62 1.34 16.08 0.45
N ASN A 63 0.66 15.32 1.31
CA ASN A 63 1.20 14.79 2.55
C ASN A 63 1.65 13.35 2.33
N LEU A 64 2.96 13.14 2.19
CA LEU A 64 3.56 11.81 2.16
C LEU A 64 4.59 11.70 3.29
N MET A 65 4.39 10.73 4.17
CA MET A 65 5.35 10.40 5.22
C MET A 65 6.09 9.11 4.87
N ILE A 66 7.41 9.10 5.04
CA ILE A 66 8.22 7.89 4.96
C ILE A 66 8.86 7.59 6.32
N GLY A 67 8.75 6.32 6.70
CA GLY A 67 9.28 5.81 7.96
C GLY A 67 10.82 5.82 8.01
N PRO A 68 11.39 5.60 9.21
CA PRO A 68 12.81 5.78 9.48
C PRO A 68 13.70 4.84 8.67
N THR A 69 13.28 3.59 8.49
CA THR A 69 14.04 2.59 7.71
C THR A 69 14.15 2.96 6.24
N LEU A 70 13.10 3.54 5.65
CA LEU A 70 13.13 4.01 4.27
C LEU A 70 13.96 5.30 4.18
N TRP A 71 13.74 6.25 5.10
CA TRP A 71 14.49 7.50 5.13
C TRP A 71 15.99 7.28 5.31
N LYS A 72 16.42 6.33 6.14
CA LYS A 72 17.85 6.02 6.33
C LYS A 72 18.57 5.69 5.02
N ARG A 73 17.86 5.07 4.06
CA ARG A 73 18.39 4.80 2.71
C ARG A 73 18.32 6.03 1.82
N PHE A 74 17.23 6.78 1.91
CA PHE A 74 16.89 7.88 1.00
C PHE A 74 17.56 9.21 1.36
N GLN A 75 17.98 9.41 2.60
CA GLN A 75 18.53 10.67 3.11
C GLN A 75 19.79 11.16 2.39
N ASN A 76 20.50 10.25 1.71
CA ASN A 76 21.71 10.59 0.98
C ASN A 76 21.47 10.90 -0.50
N ILE A 77 20.25 10.69 -1.01
CA ILE A 77 19.89 10.98 -2.39
C ILE A 77 19.70 12.50 -2.56
N GLU A 78 20.46 13.11 -3.46
CA GLU A 78 20.56 14.56 -3.60
C GLU A 78 19.22 15.25 -3.84
N ASN A 79 18.35 14.66 -4.68
CA ASN A 79 17.02 15.19 -4.97
C ASN A 79 16.03 15.12 -3.80
N LEU A 80 16.30 14.28 -2.78
CA LEU A 80 15.45 14.12 -1.59
C LEU A 80 15.95 14.95 -0.41
N LYS A 81 17.25 15.27 -0.35
CA LYS A 81 17.85 16.10 0.72
C LYS A 81 17.18 17.46 0.86
N SER A 82 16.78 18.06 -0.26
CA SER A 82 16.18 19.41 -0.29
C SER A 82 14.71 19.44 0.11
N ILE A 83 14.06 18.29 0.28
CA ILE A 83 12.64 18.25 0.66
C ILE A 83 12.51 18.82 2.08
N PRO A 84 11.69 19.85 2.32
CA PRO A 84 11.44 20.35 3.67
C PRO A 84 10.59 19.35 4.47
N GLY A 85 10.61 19.47 5.79
CA GLY A 85 9.82 18.63 6.69
C GLY A 85 10.59 17.41 7.18
N ASN A 86 10.68 17.27 8.50
CA ASN A 86 11.21 16.10 9.18
C ASN A 86 10.14 15.57 10.11
N VAL A 87 10.08 14.25 10.29
CA VAL A 87 9.23 13.63 11.30
C VAL A 87 10.12 12.82 12.24
N VAL A 88 9.84 12.88 13.53
CA VAL A 88 10.51 12.07 14.54
C VAL A 88 9.55 10.97 14.96
N PHE A 89 9.99 9.74 14.79
CA PHE A 89 9.29 8.56 15.26
C PHE A 89 9.82 8.19 16.64
N HIS A 90 8.91 8.03 17.59
CA HIS A 90 9.21 7.57 18.93
C HIS A 90 8.92 6.06 18.99
N ILE A 91 9.98 5.26 19.01
CA ILE A 91 9.90 3.79 19.05
C ILE A 91 10.56 3.35 20.34
N ASP A 92 9.77 2.86 21.28
CA ASP A 92 10.21 2.61 22.66
C ASP A 92 10.89 3.88 23.24
N ASP A 93 12.12 3.77 23.74
CA ASP A 93 12.91 4.89 24.28
C ASP A 93 13.76 5.60 23.21
N MET A 94 13.62 5.23 21.93
CA MET A 94 14.43 5.78 20.84
C MET A 94 13.66 6.82 20.02
N GLN A 95 14.36 7.87 19.63
CA GLN A 95 13.92 8.83 18.61
C GLN A 95 14.65 8.53 17.31
N VAL A 96 13.89 8.23 16.25
CA VAL A 96 14.45 7.97 14.93
C VAL A 96 13.81 8.86 13.88
N GLU A 97 14.62 9.37 12.98
CA GLU A 97 14.17 10.32 11.97
C GLU A 97 13.52 9.62 10.79
N GLY A 98 12.41 10.18 10.30
CA GLY A 98 11.90 9.96 8.96
C GLY A 98 11.66 11.28 8.24
N LYS A 99 10.93 11.22 7.13
CA LYS A 99 10.67 12.38 6.28
C LYS A 99 9.19 12.57 6.03
N MET A 100 8.75 13.82 5.98
CA MET A 100 7.40 14.16 5.56
C MET A 100 7.47 15.23 4.47
N SER A 101 6.82 14.95 3.35
CA SER A 101 6.53 15.93 2.31
C SER A 101 5.21 16.63 2.62
N GLU A 102 5.15 17.93 2.35
CA GLU A 102 3.93 18.75 2.42
C GLU A 102 3.51 19.29 1.04
N LYS A 103 4.26 18.94 -0.01
CA LYS A 103 4.02 19.36 -1.39
C LYS A 103 3.92 18.14 -2.29
N LEU A 104 2.94 18.13 -3.19
CA LEU A 104 2.76 17.03 -4.12
C LEU A 104 4.02 16.74 -4.93
N ASP A 105 4.75 17.77 -5.37
CA ASP A 105 5.98 17.56 -6.15
C ASP A 105 7.11 16.92 -5.35
N ASP A 106 7.17 17.16 -4.03
CA ASP A 106 8.13 16.49 -3.17
C ASP A 106 7.70 15.03 -2.90
N SER A 107 6.40 14.78 -2.74
CA SER A 107 5.84 13.42 -2.69
C SER A 107 6.18 12.62 -3.95
N LYS A 108 6.07 13.25 -5.13
CA LYS A 108 6.44 12.64 -6.43
C LYS A 108 7.91 12.29 -6.51
N LYS A 109 8.82 13.12 -5.97
CA LYS A 109 10.26 12.81 -5.92
C LYS A 109 10.52 11.57 -5.08
N ILE A 110 9.96 11.51 -3.86
CA ILE A 110 10.09 10.36 -2.97
C ILE A 110 9.56 9.09 -3.65
N TRP A 111 8.36 9.16 -4.23
CA TRP A 111 7.76 8.00 -4.89
C TRP A 111 8.50 7.56 -6.14
N SER A 112 9.10 8.50 -6.89
CA SER A 112 9.96 8.18 -8.02
C SER A 112 11.16 7.33 -7.59
N GLU A 113 11.79 7.65 -6.45
CA GLU A 113 12.88 6.82 -5.91
C GLU A 113 12.41 5.45 -5.44
N VAL A 114 11.22 5.37 -4.83
CA VAL A 114 10.60 4.07 -4.52
C VAL A 114 10.41 3.23 -5.79
N LYS A 115 9.86 3.82 -6.86
CA LYS A 115 9.69 3.14 -8.15
C LYS A 115 11.01 2.67 -8.76
N ASN A 116 12.08 3.46 -8.61
CA ASN A 116 13.41 3.07 -9.08
C ASN A 116 13.92 1.81 -8.34
N GLU A 117 13.71 1.72 -7.02
CA GLU A 117 14.06 0.52 -6.23
C GLU A 117 13.23 -0.71 -6.61
N ILE A 118 11.95 -0.56 -7.00
CA ILE A 118 11.00 -1.67 -7.27
C ILE A 118 11.04 -2.18 -8.73
N SER A 119 12.01 -1.76 -9.54
CA SER A 119 12.03 -1.98 -11.00
C SER A 119 11.89 -3.43 -11.51
N THR A 120 11.89 -4.44 -10.64
CA THR A 120 11.67 -5.86 -10.97
C THR A 120 10.58 -6.49 -10.08
N ASN A 121 10.01 -7.61 -10.56
CA ASN A 121 9.04 -8.52 -9.91
C ASN A 121 8.61 -8.15 -8.48
N TYR A 122 7.35 -7.74 -8.32
CA TYR A 122 6.78 -7.41 -7.01
C TYR A 122 5.44 -8.11 -6.77
N LYS A 123 5.03 -8.19 -5.51
CA LYS A 123 3.72 -8.65 -5.06
C LYS A 123 3.06 -7.57 -4.21
N ILE A 124 1.78 -7.31 -4.46
CA ILE A 124 0.95 -6.47 -3.59
C ILE A 124 0.01 -7.37 -2.82
N ARG A 125 0.16 -7.42 -1.50
CA ARG A 125 -0.62 -8.30 -0.61
C ARG A 125 -0.96 -7.62 0.71
N LYS A 126 -1.84 -8.24 1.50
CA LYS A 126 -2.09 -7.81 2.87
C LYS A 126 -0.87 -8.07 3.78
N ALA A 127 -0.75 -7.27 4.83
CA ALA A 127 0.27 -7.46 5.86
C ALA A 127 -0.02 -8.71 6.68
N ASN A 128 1.05 -9.40 7.08
CA ASN A 128 0.96 -10.48 8.06
C ASN A 128 1.03 -9.90 9.50
N GLU A 129 0.89 -10.77 10.49
CA GLU A 129 0.85 -10.39 11.89
C GLU A 129 2.13 -9.64 12.33
N ASP A 130 3.32 -10.11 11.95
CA ASP A 130 4.58 -9.50 12.38
C ASP A 130 4.84 -8.15 11.69
N GLU A 131 4.43 -8.01 10.43
CA GLU A 131 4.46 -6.74 9.70
C GLU A 131 3.49 -5.72 10.33
N LEU A 132 2.33 -6.17 10.82
CA LEU A 132 1.41 -5.33 11.58
C LEU A 132 1.97 -4.94 12.96
N LYS A 133 2.63 -5.87 13.68
CA LYS A 133 3.30 -5.55 14.95
C LYS A 133 4.37 -4.48 14.75
N TYR A 134 5.21 -4.65 13.72
CA TYR A 134 6.23 -3.67 13.38
C TYR A 134 5.60 -2.32 13.02
N TYR A 135 4.56 -2.30 12.17
CA TYR A 135 3.95 -1.03 11.80
C TYR A 135 3.32 -0.34 13.01
N TRP A 136 2.62 -1.10 13.85
CA TRP A 136 2.02 -0.61 15.09
C TRP A 136 3.04 -0.01 16.05
N SER A 137 4.23 -0.62 16.19
CA SER A 137 5.28 -0.07 17.06
C SER A 137 5.90 1.23 16.52
N THR A 138 5.63 1.59 15.26
CA THR A 138 6.16 2.81 14.63
C THR A 138 5.16 3.96 14.61
N ILE A 139 3.87 3.73 14.86
CA ILE A 139 2.83 4.75 14.76
C ILE A 139 2.13 4.97 16.09
N SER A 140 1.56 6.16 16.29
CA SER A 140 0.84 6.54 17.51
C SER A 140 -0.69 6.57 17.34
N PHE A 141 -1.22 5.89 16.33
CA PHE A 141 -2.63 5.92 15.94
C PHE A 141 -3.06 4.56 15.38
N ASP A 142 -4.35 4.21 15.51
CA ASP A 142 -4.96 2.98 15.01
C ASP A 142 -4.57 2.65 13.56
N ILE A 143 -4.29 1.37 13.27
CA ILE A 143 -4.06 0.93 11.89
C ILE A 143 -5.39 0.94 11.16
N GLU A 144 -5.43 1.64 10.04
CA GLU A 144 -6.63 1.80 9.23
C GLU A 144 -6.34 1.42 7.77
N GLU A 145 -7.22 0.64 7.15
CA GLU A 145 -7.11 0.34 5.73
C GLU A 145 -7.46 1.56 4.84
N PRO A 146 -6.94 1.63 3.60
CA PRO A 146 -6.12 0.62 2.91
C PRO A 146 -4.69 0.51 3.46
N LEU A 147 -4.26 -0.72 3.71
CA LEU A 147 -2.89 -1.06 4.07
C LEU A 147 -2.43 -2.26 3.24
N TYR A 148 -1.32 -2.07 2.54
CA TYR A 148 -0.73 -3.09 1.68
C TYR A 148 0.77 -3.21 1.92
N ILE A 149 1.26 -4.43 1.76
CA ILE A 149 2.68 -4.70 1.61
C ILE A 149 2.98 -4.81 0.13
N LEU A 150 3.87 -3.94 -0.32
CA LEU A 150 4.55 -4.10 -1.59
C LEU A 150 5.84 -4.86 -1.34
N GLU A 151 5.85 -6.13 -1.72
CA GLU A 151 6.95 -7.06 -1.50
C GLU A 151 7.77 -7.22 -2.79
N THR A 152 9.07 -6.97 -2.68
CA THR A 152 10.08 -7.18 -3.72
C THR A 152 11.09 -8.21 -3.22
N GLU A 153 12.06 -8.59 -4.06
CA GLU A 153 13.15 -9.47 -3.64
C GLU A 153 14.06 -8.84 -2.57
N GLN A 154 14.26 -7.51 -2.62
CA GLN A 154 15.15 -6.83 -1.67
C GLN A 154 14.42 -6.32 -0.43
N HIS A 155 13.20 -5.79 -0.62
CA HIS A 155 12.53 -4.96 0.37
C HIS A 155 11.03 -5.22 0.44
N LYS A 156 10.46 -4.97 1.62
CA LYS A 156 9.01 -4.92 1.85
C LYS A 156 8.64 -3.50 2.26
N TYR A 157 7.74 -2.89 1.51
CA TYR A 157 7.25 -1.54 1.78
C TYR A 157 5.85 -1.63 2.37
N ILE A 158 5.65 -0.99 3.52
CA ILE A 158 4.33 -0.81 4.11
C ILE A 158 3.73 0.46 3.51
N LEU A 159 2.65 0.30 2.76
CA LEU A 159 1.91 1.39 2.15
C LEU A 159 0.58 1.54 2.89
N ASN A 160 0.47 2.59 3.70
CA ASN A 160 -0.76 2.93 4.40
C ASN A 160 -1.38 4.21 3.83
N PHE A 161 -2.68 4.14 3.55
CA PHE A 161 -3.40 5.11 2.79
C PHE A 161 -4.53 5.72 3.60
N HIS A 162 -4.85 6.98 3.35
CA HIS A 162 -6.04 7.60 3.93
C HIS A 162 -7.31 7.00 3.29
N LYS A 163 -8.40 6.88 4.06
CA LYS A 163 -9.67 6.26 3.63
C LYS A 163 -10.32 6.83 2.36
N LYS A 164 -9.93 8.04 1.93
CA LYS A 164 -10.57 8.78 0.82
C LYS A 164 -9.99 8.45 -0.57
N ILE A 165 -9.21 7.38 -0.69
CA ILE A 165 -8.64 6.95 -1.96
C ILE A 165 -9.66 6.24 -2.84
#